data_AF-A0A146L706-F1
#
_entry.id   AF-A0A146L706-F1
#
_cell.length_a   1.000
_cell.length_b   1.000
_cell.length_c   1.000
_cell.angle_alpha   90.00
_cell.angle_beta   90.00
_cell.angle_gamma   90.00
#
_symmetry.space_group_name_H-M   'P 1'
#
loop_
_entity.id
_entity.type
_entity.pdbx_description
1 polymer ?
#
loop_
_entity_poly.entity_id
_entity_poly.type
_entity_poly.pdbx_seq_one_letter_code
_entity_poly.pdbx_strand_id
1 'polypeptide(L)'
;MAEAGETSLYLRRKQLTDRLIARTCSKDLELLSKIRELSINNLICSYWMKRPSPILCDSFTDWSNDLNWIRESSIPYSCTVPFCMLKSPVPSFELPQRIYETPGLTNTRFGQFLQTRWPDRLTIYTDGSVNQNKAGSAFVVPSHNVKKQYRLWDRASIYSAETFAVQKALQYALEHARSTTLIIITDSRSMTTKMRGLGPSSKLTKIEATILNRIYTLKTLGTRVIFCWVRGHSRIMGNHAADTQANGALTLPDSPPSPDFPQTDLKRPIGAKMKNQWVEDFHAYNGGETYKQRFPRTHLQPWFKQVTENMPKTFYRTVTRLRSGHSCCNSNLYRMHLVESPACRACGQLEETNEHIVLECPEYSQARVSLLRGLQKMILNPFNLDSIMAADNVKVNVLIFNFTQTINIRIYINVNYK
;
A
#
# COMPACT_ATOMS: atom_id res chain seq x y z
N MET A 1 15.50 14.46 -1.62
CA MET A 1 14.18 13.81 -1.77
C MET A 1 14.32 12.33 -2.11
N ALA A 2 14.99 11.97 -3.22
CA ALA A 2 15.19 10.56 -3.61
C ALA A 2 15.83 9.69 -2.52
N GLU A 3 16.92 10.15 -1.89
CA GLU A 3 17.59 9.44 -0.77
C GLU A 3 16.69 9.20 0.46
N ALA A 4 15.74 10.11 0.71
CA ALA A 4 14.79 10.01 1.81
C ALA A 4 13.56 9.14 1.45
N GLY A 5 13.45 8.71 0.19
CA GLY A 5 12.26 8.04 -0.31
C GLY A 5 11.01 8.93 -0.35
N GLU A 6 11.19 10.26 -0.42
CA GLU A 6 10.10 11.22 -0.44
C GLU A 6 9.81 11.71 -1.86
N THR A 7 8.53 11.74 -2.22
CA THR A 7 8.06 12.39 -3.45
C THR A 7 8.06 13.92 -3.28
N SER A 8 7.96 14.63 -4.42
CA SER A 8 7.86 16.08 -4.42
C SER A 8 6.69 16.57 -3.55
N LEU A 9 6.82 17.78 -2.99
CA LEU A 9 5.76 18.39 -2.19
C LEU A 9 4.45 18.52 -2.97
N TYR A 10 4.55 18.80 -4.27
CA TYR A 10 3.42 18.84 -5.19
C TYR A 10 2.67 17.50 -5.23
N LEU A 11 3.37 16.38 -5.46
CA LEU A 11 2.75 15.06 -5.53
C LEU A 11 2.09 14.65 -4.21
N ARG A 12 2.71 15.00 -3.07
CA ARG A 12 2.12 14.76 -1.74
C ARG A 12 0.84 15.57 -1.56
N ARG A 13 0.82 16.84 -1.96
CA ARG A 13 -0.37 17.70 -1.91
C ARG A 13 -1.47 17.17 -2.84
N LYS A 14 -1.14 16.79 -4.07
CA LYS A 14 -2.06 16.17 -5.04
C LYS A 14 -2.67 14.87 -4.50
N GLN A 15 -1.86 14.02 -3.87
CA GLN A 15 -2.38 12.80 -3.23
C GLN A 15 -3.38 13.11 -2.09
N LEU A 16 -3.11 14.15 -1.29
CA LEU A 16 -4.01 14.56 -0.22
C LEU A 16 -5.32 15.13 -0.77
N THR A 17 -5.28 15.96 -1.81
CA THR A 17 -6.48 16.49 -2.46
C THR A 17 -7.30 15.39 -3.12
N ASP A 18 -6.67 14.44 -3.83
CA ASP A 18 -7.36 13.29 -4.41
C ASP A 18 -8.10 12.45 -3.35
N ARG A 19 -7.45 12.20 -2.21
CA ARG A 19 -8.07 11.50 -1.07
C ARG A 19 -9.21 12.30 -0.43
N LEU A 20 -9.08 13.63 -0.40
CA LEU A 20 -10.11 14.52 0.09
C LEU A 20 -11.35 14.47 -0.81
N ILE A 21 -11.19 14.67 -2.13
CA ILE A 21 -12.29 14.60 -3.11
C ILE A 21 -13.05 13.29 -2.97
N ALA A 22 -12.33 12.17 -3.01
CA ALA A 22 -12.91 10.86 -2.83
C ALA A 22 -13.74 10.82 -1.51
N ARG A 23 -13.23 11.37 -0.41
CA ARG A 23 -13.87 11.28 0.91
C ARG A 23 -15.11 12.12 1.01
N THR A 24 -15.03 13.34 0.50
CA THR A 24 -16.12 14.30 0.49
C THR A 24 -17.32 13.75 -0.27
N CYS A 25 -17.09 13.06 -1.40
CA CYS A 25 -18.16 12.40 -2.18
C CYS A 25 -19.01 11.41 -1.36
N SER A 26 -18.44 10.82 -0.31
CA SER A 26 -19.14 9.84 0.53
C SER A 26 -19.79 10.42 1.80
N LYS A 27 -19.55 11.70 2.12
CA LYS A 27 -19.87 12.23 3.47
C LYS A 27 -20.47 13.63 3.53
N ASP A 28 -20.07 14.50 2.61
CA ASP A 28 -20.33 15.94 2.76
C ASP A 28 -20.60 16.54 1.37
N LEU A 29 -21.87 16.48 0.96
CA LEU A 29 -22.29 17.02 -0.33
C LEU A 29 -22.18 18.54 -0.39
N GLU A 30 -22.36 19.24 0.74
CA GLU A 30 -22.27 20.69 0.77
C GLU A 30 -20.84 21.11 0.43
N LEU A 31 -19.84 20.48 1.06
CA LEU A 31 -18.45 20.70 0.73
C LEU A 31 -18.13 20.29 -0.72
N LEU A 32 -18.71 19.20 -1.23
CA LEU A 32 -18.52 18.81 -2.63
C LEU A 32 -19.08 19.87 -3.60
N SER A 33 -20.25 20.44 -3.29
CA SER A 33 -20.85 21.51 -4.09
C SER A 33 -19.97 22.76 -4.12
N LYS A 34 -19.45 23.17 -2.94
CA LYS A 34 -18.49 24.29 -2.86
C LYS A 34 -17.23 24.03 -3.69
N ILE A 35 -16.70 22.81 -3.64
CA ILE A 35 -15.52 22.43 -4.46
C ILE A 35 -15.86 22.47 -5.96
N ARG A 36 -17.06 22.01 -6.35
CA ARG A 36 -17.54 22.05 -7.73
C ARG A 36 -17.64 23.48 -8.24
N GLU A 37 -18.29 24.36 -7.48
CA GLU A 37 -18.40 25.80 -7.80
C GLU A 37 -17.01 26.45 -7.91
N LEU A 38 -16.11 26.16 -6.99
CA LEU A 38 -14.72 26.66 -7.04
C LEU A 38 -13.99 26.18 -8.30
N SER A 39 -14.21 24.92 -8.70
CA SER A 39 -13.62 24.34 -9.91
C SER A 39 -14.20 24.97 -11.19
N ILE A 40 -15.50 25.27 -11.23
CA ILE A 40 -16.13 26.02 -12.33
C ILE A 40 -15.56 27.43 -12.40
N ASN A 41 -15.52 28.14 -11.28
CA ASN A 41 -14.96 29.50 -11.18
C ASN A 41 -13.50 29.56 -11.61
N ASN A 42 -12.72 28.53 -11.31
CA ASN A 42 -11.33 28.40 -11.76
C ASN A 42 -11.21 28.33 -13.29
N LEU A 43 -12.17 27.73 -13.98
CA LEU A 43 -12.15 27.61 -15.45
C LEU A 43 -12.64 28.88 -16.16
N ILE A 44 -13.57 29.64 -15.56
CA ILE A 44 -14.20 30.79 -16.21
C ILE A 44 -13.61 32.15 -15.80
N CYS A 45 -12.95 32.24 -14.64
CA CYS A 45 -12.42 33.51 -14.14
C CYS A 45 -11.10 33.88 -14.84
N SER A 46 -11.03 35.10 -15.36
CA SER A 46 -9.85 35.63 -16.06
C SER A 46 -8.58 35.66 -15.21
N TYR A 47 -8.71 35.78 -13.89
CA TYR A 47 -7.59 35.69 -12.96
C TYR A 47 -6.89 34.33 -13.02
N TRP A 48 -7.68 33.25 -13.04
CA TRP A 48 -7.17 31.88 -13.02
C TRP A 48 -6.70 31.42 -14.40
N MET A 49 -7.21 31.98 -15.50
CA MET A 49 -6.69 31.71 -16.86
C MET A 49 -5.19 32.03 -17.03
N LYS A 50 -4.65 32.95 -16.22
CA LYS A 50 -3.24 33.38 -16.28
C LYS A 50 -2.37 32.77 -15.18
N ARG A 51 -2.92 31.86 -14.36
CA ARG A 51 -2.24 31.29 -13.18
C ARG A 51 -2.39 29.78 -13.14
N PRO A 52 -1.48 29.06 -12.46
CA PRO A 52 -1.69 27.64 -12.25
C PRO A 52 -2.97 27.42 -11.44
N SER A 53 -3.79 26.50 -11.93
CA SER A 53 -5.01 26.06 -11.27
C SER A 53 -4.71 25.54 -9.86
N PRO A 54 -5.56 25.83 -8.85
CA PRO A 54 -5.44 25.21 -7.55
C PRO A 54 -5.52 23.68 -7.66
N ILE A 55 -4.60 22.98 -6.98
CA ILE A 55 -4.50 21.50 -6.99
C ILE A 55 -5.84 20.82 -6.65
N LEU A 56 -6.64 21.44 -5.78
CA LEU A 56 -7.97 20.95 -5.42
C LEU A 56 -8.93 20.94 -6.61
N CYS A 57 -8.93 21.99 -7.43
CA CYS A 57 -9.74 22.09 -8.64
C CYS A 57 -9.28 21.07 -9.69
N ASP A 58 -7.97 20.93 -9.88
CA ASP A 58 -7.41 19.93 -10.80
C ASP A 58 -7.79 18.51 -10.38
N SER A 59 -7.67 18.20 -9.08
CA SER A 59 -8.12 16.91 -8.54
C SER A 59 -9.62 16.71 -8.76
N PHE A 60 -10.46 17.71 -8.48
CA PHE A 60 -11.89 17.58 -8.74
C PHE A 60 -12.19 17.30 -10.20
N THR A 61 -11.58 18.06 -11.13
CA THR A 61 -11.75 17.87 -12.58
C THR A 61 -11.33 16.46 -13.00
N ASP A 62 -10.11 16.02 -12.63
CA ASP A 62 -9.59 14.68 -12.92
C ASP A 62 -10.59 13.59 -12.47
N TRP A 63 -11.05 13.66 -11.23
CA TRP A 63 -11.93 12.66 -10.63
C TRP A 63 -13.36 12.74 -11.17
N SER A 64 -13.84 13.93 -11.55
CA SER A 64 -15.17 14.12 -12.12
C SER A 64 -15.27 13.57 -13.55
N ASN A 65 -14.17 13.60 -14.31
CA ASN A 65 -14.08 13.01 -15.64
C ASN A 65 -13.98 11.49 -15.58
N ASP A 66 -13.33 10.98 -14.54
CA ASP A 66 -13.08 9.55 -14.35
C ASP A 66 -14.29 8.84 -13.69
N LEU A 67 -14.99 9.52 -12.78
CA LEU A 67 -16.13 8.99 -12.03
C LEU A 67 -17.32 9.96 -12.10
N ASN A 68 -18.22 9.72 -13.05
CA ASN A 68 -19.36 10.61 -13.35
C ASN A 68 -20.23 10.94 -12.12
N TRP A 69 -20.38 10.03 -11.16
CA TRP A 69 -21.17 10.33 -9.95
C TRP A 69 -20.55 11.41 -9.08
N ILE A 70 -19.25 11.68 -9.17
CA ILE A 70 -18.62 12.83 -8.47
C ILE A 70 -19.18 14.15 -9.02
N ARG A 71 -19.44 14.19 -10.34
CA ARG A 71 -20.09 15.32 -11.02
C ARG A 71 -21.59 15.37 -10.75
N GLU A 72 -22.25 14.22 -10.66
CA GLU A 72 -23.72 14.12 -10.70
C GLU A 72 -24.39 13.99 -9.33
N SER A 73 -23.66 13.64 -8.26
CA SER A 73 -24.24 13.25 -6.96
C SER A 73 -25.28 14.25 -6.44
N SER A 74 -26.54 13.81 -6.37
CA SER A 74 -27.69 14.59 -5.91
C SER A 74 -28.19 14.23 -4.50
N ILE A 75 -27.70 13.15 -3.84
CA ILE A 75 -28.11 12.78 -2.48
C ILE A 75 -26.94 12.13 -1.71
N PRO A 76 -26.68 12.48 -0.43
CA PRO A 76 -25.66 11.80 0.35
C PRO A 76 -26.12 10.36 0.59
N TYR A 77 -25.23 9.39 0.36
CA TYR A 77 -25.51 7.99 0.67
C TYR A 77 -25.62 7.78 2.18
N SER A 78 -26.81 8.00 2.72
CA SER A 78 -27.14 7.62 4.09
C SER A 78 -27.56 6.15 4.12
N CYS A 79 -26.95 5.39 5.03
CA CYS A 79 -27.40 4.05 5.36
C CYS A 79 -27.62 4.01 6.86
N THR A 80 -28.81 3.57 7.26
CA THR A 80 -29.14 3.38 8.67
C THR A 80 -28.78 1.96 9.07
N VAL A 81 -28.24 1.80 10.28
CA VAL A 81 -27.91 0.50 10.88
C VAL A 81 -28.59 0.42 12.24
N PRO A 82 -29.32 -0.66 12.57
CA PRO A 82 -29.91 -0.87 13.87
C PRO A 82 -28.84 -0.77 14.97
N PHE A 83 -29.09 0.09 15.96
CA PHE A 83 -28.12 0.39 17.02
C PHE A 83 -27.68 -0.86 17.81
N CYS A 84 -28.56 -1.85 17.95
CA CYS A 84 -28.24 -3.12 18.60
C CYS A 84 -27.10 -3.89 17.89
N MET A 85 -26.95 -3.72 16.57
CA MET A 85 -25.85 -4.33 15.80
C MET A 85 -24.49 -3.67 16.10
N LEU A 86 -24.48 -2.45 16.67
CA LEU A 86 -23.27 -1.77 17.11
C LEU A 86 -22.93 -2.04 18.58
N LYS A 87 -23.90 -2.52 19.37
CA LYS A 87 -23.70 -2.92 20.77
C LYS A 87 -23.36 -4.39 20.93
N SER A 88 -23.95 -5.24 20.09
CA SER A 88 -23.78 -6.69 20.12
C SER A 88 -23.01 -7.11 18.88
N PRO A 89 -21.71 -7.44 19.01
CA PRO A 89 -20.91 -7.81 17.86
C PRO A 89 -21.42 -9.11 17.23
N VAL A 90 -21.23 -9.23 15.91
CA VAL A 90 -21.61 -10.45 15.20
C VAL A 90 -20.74 -11.60 15.72
N PRO A 91 -21.34 -12.71 16.22
CA PRO A 91 -20.58 -13.82 16.74
C PRO A 91 -19.62 -14.35 15.67
N SER A 92 -18.35 -14.49 16.02
CA SER A 92 -17.37 -15.10 15.14
C SER A 92 -16.36 -15.93 15.90
N PHE A 93 -15.85 -17.00 15.28
CA PHE A 93 -14.81 -17.85 15.85
C PHE A 93 -13.76 -18.20 14.80
N GLU A 94 -12.55 -18.50 15.26
CA GLU A 94 -11.47 -19.04 14.42
C GLU A 94 -11.47 -20.57 14.54
N LEU A 95 -11.26 -21.26 13.42
CA LEU A 95 -11.25 -22.72 13.42
C LEU A 95 -10.03 -23.27 14.21
N PRO A 96 -10.23 -24.19 15.18
CA PRO A 96 -9.14 -24.73 15.99
C PRO A 96 -8.01 -25.39 15.18
N GLN A 97 -6.76 -25.17 15.60
CA GLN A 97 -5.56 -25.68 14.90
C GLN A 97 -5.58 -27.20 14.67
N ARG A 98 -6.08 -27.97 15.65
CA ARG A 98 -6.26 -29.43 15.58
C ARG A 98 -7.04 -29.97 14.37
N ILE A 99 -7.87 -29.12 13.75
CA ILE A 99 -8.63 -29.50 12.55
C ILE A 99 -7.72 -29.53 11.31
N TYR A 100 -6.65 -28.73 11.31
CA TYR A 100 -5.69 -28.64 10.20
C TYR A 100 -4.52 -29.62 10.29
N GLU A 101 -4.27 -30.21 11.47
CA GLU A 101 -3.04 -30.98 11.75
C GLU A 101 -2.88 -32.28 10.96
N THR A 102 -3.98 -32.91 10.52
CA THR A 102 -3.90 -34.18 9.79
C THR A 102 -4.33 -33.99 8.33
N PRO A 103 -3.36 -33.91 7.39
CA PRO A 103 -3.66 -33.83 5.97
C PRO A 103 -4.54 -35.00 5.52
N GLY A 104 -5.62 -34.71 4.79
CA GLY A 104 -6.58 -35.72 4.30
C GLY A 104 -7.82 -35.90 5.18
N LEU A 105 -7.74 -35.63 6.49
CA LEU A 105 -8.91 -35.68 7.40
C LEU A 105 -9.53 -34.30 7.68
N THR A 106 -8.93 -33.22 7.17
CA THR A 106 -9.37 -31.84 7.45
C THR A 106 -10.85 -31.61 7.15
N ASN A 107 -11.36 -32.03 5.98
CA ASN A 107 -12.77 -31.87 5.63
C ASN A 107 -13.70 -32.69 6.51
N THR A 108 -13.31 -33.92 6.84
CA THR A 108 -14.10 -34.81 7.72
C THR A 108 -14.18 -34.23 9.13
N ARG A 109 -13.04 -33.84 9.71
CA ARG A 109 -12.97 -33.21 11.05
C ARG A 109 -13.72 -31.88 11.08
N PHE A 110 -13.63 -31.09 10.01
CA PHE A 110 -14.34 -29.84 9.90
C PHE A 110 -15.86 -30.04 9.84
N GLY A 111 -16.32 -30.98 8.99
CA GLY A 111 -17.72 -31.36 8.89
C GLY A 111 -18.27 -31.88 10.22
N GLN A 112 -17.53 -32.76 10.90
CA GLN A 112 -17.88 -33.27 12.23
C GLN A 112 -17.94 -32.14 13.27
N PHE A 113 -16.94 -31.26 13.32
CA PHE A 113 -16.91 -30.13 14.24
C PHE A 113 -18.14 -29.23 14.11
N LEU A 114 -18.53 -28.90 12.88
CA LEU A 114 -19.73 -28.11 12.64
C LEU A 114 -21.01 -28.90 12.94
N GLN A 115 -21.06 -30.20 12.63
CA GLN A 115 -22.23 -31.06 12.87
C GLN A 115 -22.51 -31.24 14.35
N THR A 116 -21.48 -31.47 15.17
CA THR A 116 -21.62 -31.62 16.63
C THR A 116 -22.14 -30.35 17.30
N ARG A 117 -21.78 -29.17 16.77
CA ARG A 117 -22.08 -27.89 17.44
C ARG A 117 -23.31 -27.20 16.88
N TRP A 118 -23.61 -27.38 15.58
CA TRP A 118 -24.74 -26.80 14.89
C TRP A 118 -25.29 -27.79 13.85
N PRO A 119 -26.08 -28.80 14.27
CA PRO A 119 -26.59 -29.83 13.36
C PRO A 119 -27.54 -29.25 12.30
N ASP A 120 -28.45 -28.36 12.69
CA ASP A 120 -29.46 -27.76 11.79
C ASP A 120 -28.99 -26.42 11.22
N ARG A 121 -27.80 -26.40 10.62
CA ARG A 121 -27.18 -25.19 10.06
C ARG A 121 -27.29 -25.12 8.54
N LEU A 122 -27.35 -23.89 8.02
CA LEU A 122 -26.96 -23.59 6.65
C LEU A 122 -25.50 -23.14 6.65
N THR A 123 -24.68 -23.71 5.77
CA THR A 123 -23.26 -23.35 5.64
C THR A 123 -23.01 -22.70 4.28
N ILE A 124 -22.48 -21.48 4.27
CA ILE A 124 -22.13 -20.75 3.05
C ILE A 124 -20.64 -20.39 3.10
N TYR A 125 -19.91 -20.72 2.06
CA TYR A 125 -18.50 -20.35 1.88
C TYR A 125 -18.43 -19.11 1.01
N THR A 126 -17.54 -18.19 1.34
CA THR A 126 -17.39 -16.91 0.62
C THR A 126 -15.93 -16.61 0.40
N ASP A 127 -15.61 -16.07 -0.77
CA ASP A 127 -14.25 -15.66 -1.09
C ASP A 127 -14.24 -14.45 -2.05
N GLY A 128 -13.13 -13.70 -2.04
CA GLY A 128 -12.85 -12.59 -2.93
C GLY A 128 -11.46 -12.75 -3.56
N SER A 129 -11.35 -12.41 -4.85
CA SER A 129 -10.08 -12.45 -5.57
C SER A 129 -9.79 -11.10 -6.22
N VAL A 130 -8.51 -10.71 -6.23
CA VAL A 130 -8.04 -9.52 -6.95
C VAL A 130 -6.78 -9.85 -7.73
N ASN A 131 -6.79 -9.61 -9.04
CA ASN A 131 -5.64 -9.81 -9.91
C ASN A 131 -5.57 -8.72 -10.97
N GLN A 132 -4.41 -8.07 -11.16
CA GLN A 132 -4.17 -7.06 -12.21
C GLN A 132 -5.30 -6.01 -12.34
N ASN A 133 -5.75 -5.45 -11.20
CA ASN A 133 -6.89 -4.52 -11.13
C ASN A 133 -8.25 -5.10 -11.50
N LYS A 134 -8.41 -6.42 -11.59
CA LYS A 134 -9.72 -7.05 -11.67
C LYS A 134 -10.09 -7.57 -10.29
N ALA A 135 -11.35 -7.45 -9.92
CA ALA A 135 -11.85 -7.88 -8.62
C ALA A 135 -13.09 -8.75 -8.78
N GLY A 136 -13.05 -9.94 -8.19
CA GLY A 136 -14.08 -10.95 -8.24
C GLY A 136 -14.51 -11.37 -6.85
N SER A 137 -15.76 -11.77 -6.69
CA SER A 137 -16.27 -12.32 -5.43
C SER A 137 -17.18 -13.48 -5.71
N ALA A 138 -17.28 -14.42 -4.77
CA ALA A 138 -18.15 -15.55 -4.93
C ALA A 138 -18.65 -16.10 -3.60
N PHE A 139 -19.78 -16.79 -3.67
CA PHE A 139 -20.21 -17.67 -2.59
C PHE A 139 -20.64 -19.04 -3.11
N VAL A 140 -20.50 -20.03 -2.23
CA VAL A 140 -20.85 -21.43 -2.50
C VAL A 140 -21.67 -21.98 -1.35
N VAL A 141 -22.78 -22.65 -1.68
CA VAL A 141 -23.68 -23.31 -0.73
C VAL A 141 -23.74 -24.79 -1.10
N PRO A 142 -22.89 -25.65 -0.50
CA PRO A 142 -22.79 -27.05 -0.90
C PRO A 142 -24.10 -27.83 -0.74
N SER A 143 -24.86 -27.59 0.34
CA SER A 143 -26.13 -28.28 0.61
C SER A 143 -27.20 -28.00 -0.45
N HIS A 144 -27.12 -26.85 -1.13
CA HIS A 144 -28.07 -26.46 -2.17
C HIS A 144 -27.48 -26.63 -3.57
N ASN A 145 -26.25 -27.14 -3.70
CA ASN A 145 -25.48 -27.17 -4.94
C ASN A 145 -25.43 -25.81 -5.68
N VAL A 146 -25.39 -24.70 -4.93
CA VAL A 146 -25.36 -23.34 -5.49
C VAL A 146 -23.95 -22.80 -5.49
N LYS A 147 -23.54 -22.24 -6.62
CA LYS A 147 -22.31 -21.46 -6.79
C LYS A 147 -22.67 -20.16 -7.50
N LYS A 148 -22.29 -19.03 -6.94
CA LYS A 148 -22.53 -17.72 -7.54
C LYS A 148 -21.24 -16.91 -7.51
N GLN A 149 -20.97 -16.25 -8.61
CA GLN A 149 -19.79 -15.41 -8.82
C GLN A 149 -20.22 -14.04 -9.31
N TYR A 150 -19.50 -13.00 -8.90
CA TYR A 150 -19.82 -11.62 -9.18
C TYR A 150 -18.56 -10.84 -9.50
N ARG A 151 -18.61 -10.09 -10.61
CA ARG A 151 -17.60 -9.11 -10.95
C ARG A 151 -17.84 -7.82 -10.16
N LEU A 152 -16.80 -7.29 -9.53
CA LEU A 152 -16.78 -5.94 -8.98
C LEU A 152 -16.07 -5.01 -9.96
N TRP A 153 -16.12 -3.70 -9.73
CA TRP A 153 -15.31 -2.73 -10.48
C TRP A 153 -13.80 -2.95 -10.29
N ASP A 154 -13.00 -2.50 -11.26
CA ASP A 154 -11.54 -2.71 -11.29
C ASP A 154 -10.74 -2.09 -10.13
N ARG A 155 -11.36 -1.17 -9.40
CA ARG A 155 -10.69 -0.49 -8.28
C ARG A 155 -10.94 -1.18 -6.95
N ALA A 156 -11.83 -2.18 -6.90
CA ALA A 156 -12.13 -2.88 -5.66
C ALA A 156 -10.88 -3.46 -5.03
N SER A 157 -10.75 -3.22 -3.72
CA SER A 157 -9.74 -3.86 -2.90
C SER A 157 -10.12 -5.32 -2.61
N ILE A 158 -9.14 -6.12 -2.21
CA ILE A 158 -9.38 -7.51 -1.76
C ILE A 158 -10.40 -7.54 -0.61
N TYR A 159 -10.31 -6.60 0.33
CA TYR A 159 -11.27 -6.45 1.42
C TYR A 159 -12.70 -6.21 0.91
N SER A 160 -12.87 -5.34 -0.09
CA SER A 160 -14.19 -5.08 -0.70
C SER A 160 -14.74 -6.30 -1.41
N ALA A 161 -13.89 -7.06 -2.11
CA ALA A 161 -14.29 -8.30 -2.78
C ALA A 161 -14.76 -9.38 -1.77
N GLU A 162 -13.98 -9.63 -0.73
CA GLU A 162 -14.33 -10.57 0.35
C GLU A 162 -15.60 -10.14 1.09
N THR A 163 -15.73 -8.85 1.40
CA THR A 163 -16.89 -8.30 2.12
C THR A 163 -18.15 -8.35 1.25
N PHE A 164 -18.03 -8.08 -0.05
CA PHE A 164 -19.14 -8.18 -1.00
C PHE A 164 -19.60 -9.64 -1.19
N ALA A 165 -18.69 -10.61 -1.18
CA ALA A 165 -19.03 -12.03 -1.18
C ALA A 165 -19.95 -12.40 -0.01
N VAL A 166 -19.64 -11.91 1.19
CA VAL A 166 -20.48 -12.09 2.38
C VAL A 166 -21.83 -11.37 2.25
N GLN A 167 -21.83 -10.15 1.72
CA GLN A 167 -23.07 -9.41 1.48
C GLN A 167 -24.02 -10.18 0.54
N LYS A 168 -23.48 -10.84 -0.50
CA LYS A 168 -24.25 -11.70 -1.42
C LYS A 168 -24.67 -13.03 -0.80
N ALA A 169 -23.82 -13.65 0.02
CA ALA A 169 -24.18 -14.83 0.79
C ALA A 169 -25.36 -14.57 1.75
N LEU A 170 -25.35 -13.43 2.45
CA LEU A 170 -26.44 -13.01 3.32
C LEU A 170 -27.72 -12.68 2.54
N GLN A 171 -27.58 -12.09 1.34
CA GLN A 171 -28.72 -11.90 0.45
C GLN A 171 -29.37 -13.24 0.09
N TYR A 172 -28.57 -14.21 -0.34
CA TYR A 172 -29.05 -15.55 -0.64
C TYR A 172 -29.74 -16.20 0.57
N ALA A 173 -29.14 -16.08 1.77
CA ALA A 173 -29.69 -16.64 2.99
C ALA A 173 -31.04 -16.02 3.39
N LEU A 174 -31.29 -14.73 3.15
CA LEU A 174 -32.60 -14.13 3.43
C LEU A 174 -33.74 -14.77 2.66
N GLU A 175 -33.46 -15.25 1.45
CA GLU A 175 -34.45 -15.86 0.55
C GLU A 175 -34.58 -17.38 0.79
N HIS A 176 -33.50 -18.05 1.23
CA HIS A 176 -33.40 -19.51 1.21
C HIS A 176 -33.09 -20.16 2.56
N ALA A 177 -32.70 -19.41 3.59
CA ALA A 177 -32.40 -20.01 4.89
C ALA A 177 -33.69 -20.50 5.56
N ARG A 178 -33.74 -21.81 5.82
CA ARG A 178 -34.77 -22.46 6.64
C ARG A 178 -34.22 -22.98 7.98
N SER A 179 -32.92 -22.83 8.17
CA SER A 179 -32.16 -23.29 9.34
C SER A 179 -32.20 -22.26 10.48
N THR A 180 -32.14 -22.74 11.72
CA THR A 180 -32.03 -21.86 12.90
C THR A 180 -30.68 -21.15 12.99
N THR A 181 -29.65 -21.72 12.37
CA THR A 181 -28.29 -21.17 12.36
C THR A 181 -27.73 -21.06 10.95
N LEU A 182 -27.17 -19.90 10.61
CA LEU A 182 -26.38 -19.65 9.40
C LEU A 182 -24.92 -19.50 9.79
N ILE A 183 -24.05 -20.33 9.20
CA ILE A 183 -22.60 -20.22 9.34
C ILE A 183 -22.01 -19.73 8.01
N ILE A 184 -21.43 -18.54 8.04
CA ILE A 184 -20.68 -17.98 6.91
C ILE A 184 -19.19 -18.25 7.14
N ILE A 185 -18.59 -19.00 6.24
CA ILE A 185 -17.18 -19.39 6.28
C ILE A 185 -16.41 -18.50 5.31
N THR A 186 -15.37 -17.84 5.81
CA THR A 186 -14.51 -16.94 5.04
C THR A 186 -13.08 -17.04 5.55
N ASP A 187 -12.10 -16.82 4.68
CA ASP A 187 -10.69 -16.63 5.05
C ASP A 187 -10.29 -15.16 5.25
N SER A 188 -11.24 -14.23 5.09
CA SER A 188 -11.07 -12.81 5.40
C SER A 188 -11.02 -12.55 6.90
N ARG A 189 -9.81 -12.60 7.48
CA ARG A 189 -9.61 -12.28 8.91
C ARG A 189 -9.92 -10.82 9.21
N SER A 190 -9.61 -9.93 8.26
CA SER A 190 -9.85 -8.49 8.38
C SER A 190 -11.35 -8.19 8.51
N MET A 191 -12.20 -8.81 7.69
CA MET A 191 -13.65 -8.65 7.74
C MET A 191 -14.24 -9.19 9.04
N THR A 192 -13.89 -10.42 9.43
CA THR A 192 -14.42 -11.04 10.65
C THR A 192 -14.00 -10.29 11.93
N THR A 193 -12.77 -9.77 11.95
CA THR A 193 -12.28 -8.91 13.05
C THR A 193 -13.03 -7.58 13.09
N LYS A 194 -13.25 -6.95 11.93
CA LYS A 194 -13.99 -5.69 11.83
C LYS A 194 -15.42 -5.84 12.34
N MET A 195 -16.14 -6.88 11.93
CA MET A 195 -17.53 -7.15 12.35
C MET A 195 -17.64 -7.48 13.85
N ARG A 196 -16.62 -8.12 14.44
CA ARG A 196 -16.54 -8.39 15.88
C ARG A 196 -16.22 -7.14 16.71
N GLY A 197 -15.46 -6.19 16.15
CA GLY A 197 -15.01 -4.98 16.84
C GLY A 197 -15.86 -3.74 16.59
N LEU A 198 -17.09 -3.88 16.08
CA LEU A 198 -17.95 -2.73 15.81
C LEU A 198 -18.43 -2.06 17.10
N GLY A 199 -18.55 -0.74 17.01
CA GLY A 199 -19.07 0.12 18.07
C GLY A 199 -19.65 1.42 17.49
N PRO A 200 -20.27 2.28 18.31
CA PRO A 200 -20.95 3.49 17.85
C PRO A 200 -20.07 4.47 17.05
N SER A 201 -18.76 4.52 17.33
CA SER A 201 -17.79 5.36 16.62
C SER A 201 -17.18 4.70 15.37
N SER A 202 -17.58 3.46 15.06
CA SER A 202 -17.05 2.73 13.91
C SER A 202 -17.49 3.36 12.60
N LYS A 203 -16.52 3.66 11.74
CA LYS A 203 -16.78 4.03 10.35
C LYS A 203 -17.16 2.77 9.58
N LEU A 204 -18.29 2.83 8.88
CA LEU A 204 -18.82 1.78 8.03
C LEU A 204 -18.88 2.25 6.58
N THR A 205 -18.64 1.32 5.68
CA THR A 205 -18.95 1.43 4.25
C THR A 205 -20.41 1.00 4.01
N LYS A 206 -20.95 1.32 2.82
CA LYS A 206 -22.31 0.88 2.44
C LYS A 206 -22.46 -0.64 2.46
N ILE A 207 -21.45 -1.37 2.00
CA ILE A 207 -21.44 -2.84 1.98
C ILE A 207 -21.52 -3.37 3.41
N GLU A 208 -20.71 -2.83 4.33
CA GLU A 208 -20.73 -3.24 5.75
C GLU A 208 -22.07 -2.91 6.42
N ALA A 209 -22.61 -1.71 6.20
CA ALA A 209 -23.93 -1.34 6.72
C ALA A 209 -25.03 -2.27 6.19
N THR A 210 -24.97 -2.64 4.90
CA THR A 210 -25.89 -3.61 4.30
C THR A 210 -25.76 -4.99 4.93
N ILE A 211 -24.54 -5.46 5.21
CA ILE A 211 -24.30 -6.72 5.92
C ILE A 211 -25.00 -6.71 7.29
N LEU A 212 -24.82 -5.64 8.07
CA LEU A 212 -25.42 -5.53 9.40
C LEU A 212 -26.95 -5.52 9.34
N ASN A 213 -27.53 -4.80 8.37
CA ASN A 213 -28.97 -4.80 8.15
C ASN A 213 -29.50 -6.20 7.79
N ARG A 214 -28.82 -6.92 6.89
CA ARG A 214 -29.22 -8.28 6.51
C ARG A 214 -29.09 -9.28 7.67
N ILE A 215 -28.04 -9.15 8.48
CA ILE A 215 -27.87 -9.98 9.70
C ILE A 215 -28.99 -9.67 10.69
N TYR A 216 -29.33 -8.39 10.88
CA TYR A 216 -30.44 -7.99 11.75
C TYR A 216 -31.75 -8.60 11.28
N THR A 217 -32.07 -8.50 9.98
CA THR A 217 -33.28 -9.12 9.40
C THR A 217 -33.30 -10.64 9.60
N LEU A 218 -32.19 -11.35 9.33
CA LEU A 218 -32.09 -12.79 9.59
C LEU A 218 -32.34 -13.12 11.06
N LYS A 219 -31.80 -12.31 11.98
CA LYS A 219 -32.02 -12.47 13.43
C LYS A 219 -33.50 -12.27 13.80
N THR A 220 -34.18 -11.28 13.22
CA THR A 220 -35.62 -11.08 13.45
C THR A 220 -36.48 -12.21 12.88
N LEU A 221 -36.00 -12.90 11.85
CA LEU A 221 -36.61 -14.11 11.30
C LEU A 221 -36.23 -15.40 12.07
N GLY A 222 -35.55 -15.28 13.22
CA GLY A 222 -35.16 -16.43 14.05
C GLY A 222 -33.89 -17.16 13.59
N THR A 223 -33.16 -16.63 12.62
CA THR A 223 -31.89 -17.22 12.14
C THR A 223 -30.69 -16.56 12.81
N ARG A 224 -29.90 -17.34 13.54
CA ARG A 224 -28.64 -16.87 14.14
C ARG A 224 -27.50 -16.92 13.12
N VAL A 225 -26.89 -15.77 12.84
CA VAL A 225 -25.70 -15.69 11.96
C VAL A 225 -24.40 -15.80 12.78
N ILE A 226 -23.47 -16.63 12.32
CA ILE A 226 -22.14 -16.82 12.90
C ILE A 226 -21.09 -16.78 11.79
N PHE A 227 -20.02 -16.01 11.98
CA PHE A 227 -18.85 -16.07 11.09
C PHE A 227 -17.84 -17.11 11.58
N CYS A 228 -17.38 -17.96 10.67
CA CYS A 228 -16.30 -18.90 10.90
C CYS A 228 -15.09 -18.48 10.05
N TRP A 229 -14.03 -18.02 10.71
CA TRP A 229 -12.79 -17.75 10.00
C TRP A 229 -11.99 -19.03 9.81
N VAL A 230 -11.57 -19.29 8.57
CA VAL A 230 -10.69 -20.40 8.21
C VAL A 230 -9.38 -19.88 7.61
N ARG A 231 -8.31 -20.65 7.73
CA ARG A 231 -7.04 -20.31 7.07
C ARG A 231 -7.20 -20.40 5.55
N GLY A 232 -6.67 -19.43 4.81
CA GLY A 232 -6.56 -19.53 3.35
C GLY A 232 -5.76 -20.77 2.93
N HIS A 233 -6.10 -21.35 1.77
CA HIS A 233 -5.47 -22.57 1.21
C HIS A 233 -5.46 -23.80 2.12
N SER A 234 -6.38 -23.91 3.09
CA SER A 234 -6.33 -24.91 4.16
C SER A 234 -6.98 -26.27 3.85
N ARG A 235 -6.96 -26.71 2.57
CA ARG A 235 -7.59 -27.96 2.09
C ARG A 235 -9.09 -28.11 2.41
N ILE A 236 -9.77 -27.06 2.86
CA ILE A 236 -11.23 -27.06 3.06
C ILE A 236 -11.89 -26.92 1.68
N MET A 237 -12.61 -27.96 1.25
CA MET A 237 -13.16 -28.05 -0.11
C MET A 237 -14.14 -26.92 -0.44
N GLY A 238 -14.97 -26.51 0.52
CA GLY A 238 -15.89 -25.40 0.31
C GLY A 238 -15.18 -24.05 0.11
N ASN A 239 -14.06 -23.82 0.82
CA ASN A 239 -13.25 -22.61 0.64
C ASN A 239 -12.58 -22.62 -0.74
N HIS A 240 -11.98 -23.75 -1.13
CA HIS A 240 -11.38 -23.90 -2.46
C HIS A 240 -12.41 -23.71 -3.59
N ALA A 241 -13.63 -24.19 -3.39
CA ALA A 241 -14.71 -23.95 -4.35
C ALA A 241 -15.06 -22.46 -4.46
N ALA A 242 -15.15 -21.74 -3.33
CA ALA A 242 -15.40 -20.30 -3.34
C ALA A 242 -14.25 -19.52 -4.00
N ASP A 243 -12.99 -19.85 -3.70
CA ASP A 243 -11.79 -19.29 -4.35
C ASP A 243 -11.81 -19.49 -5.86
N THR A 244 -12.09 -20.72 -6.30
CA THR A 244 -12.20 -21.04 -7.74
C THR A 244 -13.25 -20.18 -8.43
N GLN A 245 -14.42 -19.98 -7.78
CA GLN A 245 -15.49 -19.14 -8.33
C GLN A 245 -15.14 -17.65 -8.29
N ALA A 246 -14.45 -17.17 -7.24
CA ALA A 246 -14.02 -15.78 -7.14
C ALA A 246 -12.97 -15.44 -8.21
N ASN A 247 -12.03 -16.36 -8.47
CA ASN A 247 -11.09 -16.25 -9.58
C ASN A 247 -11.78 -16.34 -10.95
N GLY A 248 -12.78 -17.23 -11.08
CA GLY A 248 -13.63 -17.32 -12.27
C GLY A 248 -14.38 -16.01 -12.56
N ALA A 249 -14.77 -15.26 -11.52
CA ALA A 249 -15.44 -13.98 -11.68
C ALA A 249 -14.56 -12.91 -12.37
N LEU A 250 -13.23 -13.06 -12.38
CA LEU A 250 -12.32 -12.09 -12.98
C LEU A 250 -12.41 -12.03 -14.52
N THR A 251 -12.96 -13.08 -15.14
CA THR A 251 -13.16 -13.15 -16.61
C THR A 251 -14.51 -12.59 -17.05
N LEU A 252 -15.40 -12.29 -16.10
CA LEU A 252 -16.69 -11.68 -16.40
C LEU A 252 -16.52 -10.22 -16.86
N PRO A 253 -17.49 -9.69 -17.64
CA PRO A 253 -17.52 -8.29 -18.03
C PRO A 253 -17.44 -7.36 -16.81
N ASP A 254 -16.69 -6.27 -16.93
CA ASP A 254 -16.48 -5.33 -15.83
C ASP A 254 -17.81 -4.78 -15.28
N SER A 255 -17.86 -4.61 -13.97
CA SER A 255 -19.00 -3.99 -13.32
C SER A 255 -18.85 -2.48 -13.45
N PRO A 256 -19.87 -1.76 -13.96
CA PRO A 256 -19.75 -0.33 -14.13
C PRO A 256 -19.45 0.33 -12.79
N PRO A 257 -18.60 1.37 -12.80
CA PRO A 257 -18.19 2.04 -11.59
C PRO A 257 -19.45 2.66 -10.95
N SER A 258 -19.63 2.43 -9.65
CA SER A 258 -20.83 2.81 -8.90
C SER A 258 -20.46 3.55 -7.62
N PRO A 259 -21.24 4.58 -7.23
CA PRO A 259 -21.07 5.27 -5.96
C PRO A 259 -21.28 4.36 -4.73
N ASP A 260 -21.85 3.17 -4.92
CA ASP A 260 -22.03 2.18 -3.86
C ASP A 260 -20.72 1.51 -3.44
N PHE A 261 -19.67 1.62 -4.25
CA PHE A 261 -18.38 1.06 -3.91
C PHE A 261 -17.67 1.89 -2.83
N PRO A 262 -16.94 1.23 -1.91
CA PRO A 262 -16.23 1.93 -0.85
C PRO A 262 -15.19 2.90 -1.39
N GLN A 263 -15.25 4.15 -0.95
CA GLN A 263 -14.22 5.14 -1.24
C GLN A 263 -12.79 4.66 -0.90
N THR A 264 -12.65 3.79 0.10
CA THR A 264 -11.35 3.20 0.47
C THR A 264 -10.66 2.46 -0.67
N ASP A 265 -11.42 1.96 -1.64
CA ASP A 265 -10.90 1.32 -2.85
C ASP A 265 -10.08 2.29 -3.71
N LEU A 266 -10.41 3.59 -3.68
CA LEU A 266 -9.68 4.62 -4.42
C LEU A 266 -8.29 4.92 -3.85
N LYS A 267 -7.98 4.50 -2.61
CA LYS A 267 -6.66 4.75 -2.00
C LYS A 267 -5.51 4.11 -2.78
N ARG A 268 -5.73 2.90 -3.30
CA ARG A 268 -4.74 2.14 -4.08
C ARG A 268 -4.43 2.81 -5.43
N PRO A 269 -5.41 3.10 -6.30
CA PRO A 269 -5.14 3.79 -7.57
C PRO A 269 -4.58 5.20 -7.35
N ILE A 270 -5.03 5.95 -6.33
CA ILE A 270 -4.42 7.25 -5.96
C ILE A 270 -2.92 7.07 -5.64
N GLY A 271 -2.57 6.06 -4.84
CA GLY A 271 -1.18 5.76 -4.50
C GLY A 271 -0.36 5.35 -5.72
N ALA A 272 -0.94 4.55 -6.61
CA ALA A 272 -0.30 4.11 -7.85
C ALA A 272 -0.04 5.27 -8.81
N LYS A 273 -1.03 6.15 -9.02
CA LYS A 273 -0.90 7.37 -9.84
C LYS A 273 0.24 8.24 -9.33
N MET A 274 0.29 8.50 -8.01
CA MET A 274 1.40 9.26 -7.40
C MET A 274 2.77 8.59 -7.61
N LYS A 275 2.84 7.27 -7.47
CA LYS A 275 4.10 6.53 -7.64
C LYS A 275 4.58 6.58 -9.10
N ASN A 276 3.68 6.42 -10.06
CA ASN A 276 4.00 6.48 -11.48
C ASN A 276 4.47 7.89 -11.86
N GLN A 277 3.74 8.92 -11.41
CA GLN A 277 4.15 10.30 -11.63
C GLN A 277 5.51 10.61 -10.99
N TRP A 278 5.81 10.04 -9.81
CA TRP A 278 7.13 10.21 -9.19
C TRP A 278 8.27 9.59 -10.02
N VAL A 279 8.03 8.45 -10.66
CA VAL A 279 9.00 7.83 -11.57
C VAL A 279 9.23 8.73 -12.77
N GLU A 280 8.17 9.24 -13.38
CA GLU A 280 8.24 10.17 -14.52
C GLU A 280 8.99 11.45 -14.15
N ASP A 281 8.61 12.11 -13.05
CA ASP A 281 9.25 13.33 -12.54
C ASP A 281 10.74 13.10 -12.24
N PHE A 282 11.09 11.94 -11.70
CA PHE A 282 12.48 11.58 -11.39
C PHE A 282 13.34 11.45 -12.65
N HIS A 283 12.81 10.82 -13.70
CA HIS A 283 13.55 10.65 -14.97
C HIS A 283 13.57 11.93 -15.80
N ALA A 284 12.50 12.72 -15.76
CA ALA A 284 12.40 14.00 -16.47
C ALA A 284 13.24 15.13 -15.83
N TYR A 285 13.72 14.96 -14.59
CA TYR A 285 14.53 15.96 -13.92
C TYR A 285 15.91 16.12 -14.59
N ASN A 286 16.23 17.34 -15.03
CA ASN A 286 17.46 17.66 -15.75
C ASN A 286 18.75 17.52 -14.92
N GLY A 287 18.65 17.40 -13.60
CA GLY A 287 19.81 17.29 -12.71
C GLY A 287 20.08 15.86 -12.21
N GLY A 288 21.25 15.66 -11.60
CA GLY A 288 21.57 14.44 -10.85
C GLY A 288 21.79 13.20 -11.72
N GLU A 289 22.28 13.35 -12.95
CA GLU A 289 22.47 12.25 -13.91
C GLU A 289 23.28 11.08 -13.33
N THR A 290 24.42 11.36 -12.69
CA THR A 290 25.23 10.34 -11.99
C THR A 290 24.43 9.59 -10.91
N TYR A 291 23.57 10.29 -10.16
CA TYR A 291 22.72 9.66 -9.15
C TYR A 291 21.65 8.77 -9.82
N LYS A 292 21.03 9.24 -10.91
CA LYS A 292 20.01 8.47 -11.65
C LYS A 292 20.60 7.22 -12.29
N GLN A 293 21.82 7.28 -12.82
CA GLN A 293 22.53 6.11 -13.37
C GLN A 293 22.80 5.05 -12.30
N ARG A 294 23.21 5.49 -11.11
CA ARG A 294 23.51 4.62 -9.97
C ARG A 294 22.25 4.06 -9.31
N PHE A 295 21.19 4.85 -9.23
CA PHE A 295 19.91 4.51 -8.63
C PHE A 295 18.75 4.78 -9.60
N PRO A 296 18.60 3.95 -10.66
CA PRO A 296 17.62 4.20 -11.72
C PRO A 296 16.18 3.92 -11.26
N ARG A 297 15.99 3.23 -10.13
CA ARG A 297 14.68 2.92 -9.58
C ARG A 297 14.36 3.89 -8.45
N THR A 298 13.15 4.45 -8.48
CA THR A 298 12.66 5.25 -7.37
C THR A 298 12.15 4.35 -6.24
N HIS A 299 12.49 4.74 -5.01
CA HIS A 299 12.01 4.08 -3.80
C HIS A 299 11.13 5.06 -3.01
N LEU A 300 10.06 4.55 -2.40
CA LEU A 300 9.20 5.31 -1.47
C LEU A 300 9.60 5.08 -0.01
N GLN A 301 10.83 4.63 0.21
CA GLN A 301 11.42 4.39 1.51
C GLN A 301 12.90 4.80 1.44
N PRO A 302 13.46 5.36 2.51
CA PRO A 302 14.88 5.69 2.54
C PRO A 302 15.75 4.43 2.54
N TRP A 303 16.94 4.50 1.95
CA TRP A 303 17.92 3.40 1.97
C TRP A 303 18.29 2.97 3.39
N PHE A 304 18.23 3.91 4.34
CA PHE A 304 18.56 3.67 5.74
C PHE A 304 17.44 3.03 6.57
N LYS A 305 16.29 2.68 5.97
CA LYS A 305 15.18 2.02 6.68
C LYS A 305 15.60 0.71 7.35
N GLN A 306 16.53 -0.01 6.75
CA GLN A 306 17.01 -1.31 7.25
C GLN A 306 18.13 -1.17 8.28
N VAL A 307 18.57 0.05 8.60
CA VAL A 307 19.58 0.29 9.63
C VAL A 307 18.92 0.10 10.99
N THR A 308 19.23 -1.03 11.65
CA THR A 308 18.72 -1.38 12.98
C THR A 308 19.60 -0.86 14.11
N GLU A 309 20.86 -0.59 13.83
CA GLU A 309 21.85 -0.10 14.79
C GLU A 309 21.72 1.42 14.97
N ASN A 310 22.02 1.92 16.17
CA ASN A 310 22.01 3.34 16.46
C ASN A 310 23.25 4.03 15.86
N MET A 311 23.16 4.38 14.57
CA MET A 311 24.25 5.02 13.84
C MET A 311 24.29 6.54 14.09
N PRO A 312 25.48 7.16 14.16
CA PRO A 312 25.60 8.60 14.38
C PRO A 312 25.08 9.40 13.18
N LYS A 313 24.67 10.67 13.38
CA LYS A 313 24.24 11.56 12.29
C LYS A 313 25.29 11.70 11.16
N THR A 314 26.56 11.55 11.51
CA THR A 314 27.70 11.59 10.58
C THR A 314 27.70 10.42 9.61
N PHE A 315 27.19 9.24 10.00
CA PHE A 315 27.01 8.09 9.12
C PHE A 315 26.07 8.42 7.96
N TYR A 316 24.84 8.84 8.27
CA TYR A 316 23.84 9.17 7.26
C TYR A 316 24.32 10.31 6.34
N ARG A 317 24.94 11.37 6.90
CA ARG A 317 25.52 12.47 6.10
C ARG A 317 26.61 11.99 5.14
N THR A 318 27.53 11.15 5.62
CA THR A 318 28.66 10.67 4.82
C THR A 318 28.17 9.79 3.68
N VAL A 319 27.34 8.80 4.00
CA VAL A 319 26.81 7.87 3.01
C VAL A 319 25.95 8.59 1.97
N THR A 320 25.03 9.48 2.38
CA THR A 320 24.20 10.24 1.42
C THR A 320 25.04 11.15 0.51
N ARG A 321 26.13 11.76 1.01
CA ARG A 321 27.03 12.56 0.15
C ARG A 321 27.83 11.71 -0.83
N LEU A 322 28.27 10.52 -0.44
CA LEU A 322 28.91 9.57 -1.35
C LEU A 322 27.92 9.09 -2.42
N ARG A 323 26.72 8.68 -2.00
CA ARG A 323 25.63 8.22 -2.89
C ARG A 323 25.16 9.28 -3.87
N SER A 324 25.12 10.55 -3.46
CA SER A 324 24.75 11.67 -4.33
C SER A 324 25.92 12.29 -5.12
N GLY A 325 27.16 11.88 -4.84
CA GLY A 325 28.35 12.48 -5.44
C GLY A 325 28.70 13.88 -4.90
N HIS A 326 27.94 14.39 -3.91
CA HIS A 326 28.16 15.72 -3.29
C HIS A 326 29.06 15.67 -2.06
N SER A 327 30.12 14.90 -2.17
CA SER A 327 31.14 14.76 -1.13
C SER A 327 32.10 15.95 -1.14
N CYS A 328 32.70 16.26 0.01
CA CYS A 328 33.66 17.36 0.15
C CYS A 328 35.09 16.98 -0.26
N CYS A 329 35.23 16.31 -1.40
CA CYS A 329 36.54 16.08 -2.03
C CYS A 329 37.00 17.34 -2.77
N ASN A 330 38.31 17.56 -2.90
CA ASN A 330 38.85 18.79 -3.47
C ASN A 330 38.41 19.01 -4.92
N SER A 331 38.25 17.95 -5.74
CA SER A 331 37.68 18.09 -7.09
C SER A 331 36.28 18.73 -7.07
N ASN A 332 35.39 18.29 -6.16
CA ASN A 332 34.06 18.87 -6.04
C ASN A 332 34.07 20.28 -5.42
N LEU A 333 34.92 20.51 -4.41
CA LEU A 333 35.05 21.83 -3.79
C LEU A 333 35.65 22.87 -4.75
N TYR A 334 36.60 22.48 -5.59
CA TYR A 334 37.21 23.33 -6.62
C TYR A 334 36.18 23.75 -7.67
N ARG A 335 35.34 22.81 -8.13
CA ARG A 335 34.20 23.09 -9.02
C ARG A 335 33.18 24.05 -8.40
N MET A 336 33.07 24.09 -7.07
CA MET A 336 32.23 25.03 -6.33
C MET A 336 32.96 26.34 -5.98
N HIS A 337 34.22 26.52 -6.42
CA HIS A 337 35.08 27.66 -6.09
C HIS A 337 35.32 27.86 -4.59
N LEU A 338 35.37 26.76 -3.83
CA LEU A 338 35.62 26.77 -2.38
C LEU A 338 37.07 26.45 -2.00
N VAL A 339 37.87 25.97 -2.96
CA VAL A 339 39.31 25.72 -2.82
C VAL A 339 40.01 26.13 -4.12
N GLU A 340 41.32 26.41 -4.04
CA GLU A 340 42.11 26.90 -5.17
C GLU A 340 42.64 25.78 -6.09
N SER A 341 42.63 24.53 -5.63
CA SER A 341 43.14 23.39 -6.39
C SER A 341 42.29 22.12 -6.19
N PRO A 342 42.07 21.31 -7.25
CA PRO A 342 41.39 20.03 -7.14
C PRO A 342 42.29 18.90 -6.60
N ALA A 343 43.58 19.16 -6.37
CA ALA A 343 44.55 18.13 -6.01
C ALA A 343 44.25 17.43 -4.67
N CYS A 344 44.68 16.16 -4.56
CA CYS A 344 44.52 15.36 -3.36
C CYS A 344 45.26 15.95 -2.17
N ARG A 345 44.54 16.14 -1.05
CA ARG A 345 45.08 16.72 0.18
C ARG A 345 46.10 15.84 0.89
N ALA A 346 46.13 14.55 0.55
CA ALA A 346 47.00 13.56 1.17
C ALA A 346 48.21 13.24 0.28
N CYS A 347 47.98 12.82 -0.97
CA CYS A 347 49.06 12.35 -1.85
C CYS A 347 49.47 13.33 -2.97
N GLY A 348 48.79 14.48 -3.12
CA GLY A 348 49.12 15.46 -4.16
C GLY A 348 48.74 15.08 -5.59
N GLN A 349 48.02 13.98 -5.82
CA GLN A 349 47.50 13.63 -7.16
C GLN A 349 46.60 14.74 -7.72
N LEU A 350 46.60 14.93 -9.04
CA LEU A 350 45.97 16.07 -9.73
C LEU A 350 44.48 16.30 -9.39
N GLU A 351 43.72 15.22 -9.18
CA GLU A 351 42.31 15.32 -8.79
C GLU A 351 41.95 14.42 -7.62
N GLU A 352 41.39 15.02 -6.57
CA GLU A 352 40.80 14.29 -5.45
C GLU A 352 39.32 13.98 -5.71
N THR A 353 39.06 12.81 -6.28
CA THR A 353 37.70 12.28 -6.44
C THR A 353 37.34 11.36 -5.27
N ASN A 354 36.05 11.03 -5.12
CA ASN A 354 35.64 10.03 -4.13
C ASN A 354 36.20 8.63 -4.46
N GLU A 355 36.28 8.30 -5.75
CA GLU A 355 36.92 7.07 -6.24
C GLU A 355 38.38 7.03 -5.78
N HIS A 356 39.10 8.15 -5.98
CA HIS A 356 40.48 8.28 -5.55
C HIS A 356 40.63 8.08 -4.03
N ILE A 357 39.84 8.78 -3.22
CA ILE A 357 39.88 8.65 -1.75
C ILE A 357 39.61 7.20 -1.32
N VAL A 358 38.58 6.56 -1.87
CA VAL A 358 38.12 5.24 -1.41
C VAL A 358 38.98 4.10 -1.94
N LEU A 359 39.36 4.12 -3.23
CA LEU A 359 39.96 2.97 -3.92
C LEU A 359 41.40 3.15 -4.38
N GLU A 360 41.92 4.38 -4.54
CA GLU A 360 43.19 4.60 -5.25
C GLU A 360 44.30 5.22 -4.39
N CYS A 361 43.98 6.22 -3.56
CA CYS A 361 44.96 7.04 -2.84
C CYS A 361 46.00 6.21 -2.05
N PRO A 362 47.31 6.36 -2.31
CA PRO A 362 48.34 5.53 -1.69
C PRO A 362 48.44 5.73 -0.17
N GLU A 363 48.20 6.95 0.32
CA GLU A 363 48.20 7.30 1.74
C GLU A 363 47.12 6.57 2.55
N TYR A 364 46.08 6.06 1.89
CA TYR A 364 44.97 5.33 2.54
C TYR A 364 45.05 3.81 2.32
N SER A 365 46.16 3.30 1.77
CA SER A 365 46.35 1.88 1.45
C SER A 365 46.14 0.95 2.65
N GLN A 366 46.72 1.28 3.81
CA GLN A 366 46.60 0.49 5.05
C GLN A 366 45.13 0.36 5.49
N ALA A 367 44.38 1.47 5.52
CA ALA A 367 42.97 1.49 5.90
C ALA A 367 42.09 0.74 4.87
N ARG A 368 42.47 0.80 3.59
CA ARG A 368 41.74 0.17 2.48
C ARG A 368 41.76 -1.36 2.54
N VAL A 369 42.78 -1.99 3.12
CA VAL A 369 42.86 -3.46 3.25
C VAL A 369 41.62 -4.03 3.95
N SER A 370 41.21 -3.43 5.06
CA SER A 370 40.01 -3.85 5.82
C SER A 370 38.72 -3.61 5.04
N LEU A 371 38.63 -2.48 4.33
CA LEU A 371 37.50 -2.16 3.46
C LEU A 371 37.34 -3.21 2.35
N LEU A 372 38.40 -3.46 1.56
CA LEU A 372 38.37 -4.39 0.43
C LEU A 372 38.04 -5.82 0.86
N ARG A 373 38.62 -6.28 1.98
CA ARG A 373 38.30 -7.61 2.55
C ARG A 373 36.82 -7.74 2.91
N GLY A 374 36.20 -6.66 3.39
CA GLY A 374 34.77 -6.62 3.67
C GLY A 374 33.92 -6.60 2.39
N LEU A 375 34.29 -5.76 1.43
CA LEU A 375 33.57 -5.60 0.16
C LEU A 375 33.58 -6.87 -0.69
N GLN A 376 34.71 -7.57 -0.79
CA GLN A 376 34.84 -8.82 -1.58
C GLN A 376 33.90 -9.93 -1.12
N LYS A 377 33.41 -9.88 0.13
CA LYS A 377 32.41 -10.84 0.63
C LYS A 377 30.98 -10.51 0.20
N MET A 378 30.75 -9.31 -0.36
CA MET A 378 29.41 -8.76 -0.60
C MET A 378 29.21 -8.24 -2.03
N ILE A 379 30.29 -7.88 -2.73
CA ILE A 379 30.29 -7.28 -4.06
C ILE A 379 31.26 -8.06 -4.95
N LEU A 380 30.82 -8.38 -6.16
CA LEU A 380 31.63 -9.09 -7.16
C LEU A 380 32.70 -8.16 -7.75
N ASN A 381 33.88 -8.71 -7.98
CA ASN A 381 34.95 -8.01 -8.72
C ASN A 381 34.71 -8.11 -10.24
N PRO A 382 35.19 -7.13 -11.03
CA PRO A 382 35.76 -5.86 -10.57
C PRO A 382 34.68 -4.90 -10.09
N PHE A 383 34.98 -4.09 -9.07
CA PHE A 383 34.10 -3.03 -8.59
C PHE A 383 34.80 -1.66 -8.61
N ASN A 384 34.01 -0.62 -8.81
CA ASN A 384 34.34 0.80 -8.62
C ASN A 384 33.38 1.42 -7.59
N LEU A 385 33.57 2.69 -7.22
CA LEU A 385 32.74 3.35 -6.22
C LEU A 385 31.26 3.37 -6.62
N ASP A 386 30.95 3.52 -7.91
CA ASP A 386 29.58 3.46 -8.41
C ASP A 386 28.90 2.13 -8.11
N SER A 387 29.54 1.02 -8.48
CA SER A 387 29.04 -0.33 -8.20
C SER A 387 28.95 -0.63 -6.70
N ILE A 388 29.88 -0.07 -5.89
CA ILE A 388 29.85 -0.19 -4.43
C ILE A 388 28.63 0.54 -3.85
N MET A 389 28.39 1.78 -4.28
CA MET A 389 27.25 2.58 -3.81
C MET A 389 25.92 2.02 -4.32
N ALA A 390 25.89 1.51 -5.55
CA ALA A 390 24.70 0.92 -6.19
C ALA A 390 24.27 -0.42 -5.58
N ALA A 391 25.16 -1.11 -4.84
CA ALA A 391 24.83 -2.35 -4.15
C ALA A 391 23.70 -2.20 -3.11
N ASP A 392 23.38 -0.96 -2.70
CA ASP A 392 22.29 -0.58 -1.79
C ASP A 392 22.22 -1.45 -0.51
N ASN A 393 23.39 -1.81 0.01
CA ASN A 393 23.55 -2.70 1.15
C ASN A 393 24.04 -1.93 2.37
N VAL A 394 23.29 -2.02 3.48
CA VAL A 394 23.64 -1.33 4.73
C VAL A 394 25.03 -1.71 5.23
N LYS A 395 25.43 -2.98 5.14
CA LYS A 395 26.76 -3.44 5.59
C LYS A 395 27.88 -2.81 4.76
N VAL A 396 27.67 -2.67 3.46
CA VAL A 396 28.60 -1.96 2.56
C VAL A 396 28.74 -0.50 2.98
N ASN A 397 27.62 0.18 3.26
CA ASN A 397 27.62 1.56 3.74
C ASN A 397 28.36 1.71 5.08
N VAL A 398 28.22 0.75 6.00
CA VAL A 398 28.95 0.72 7.28
C VAL A 398 30.45 0.55 7.07
N LEU A 399 30.88 -0.36 6.19
CA LEU A 399 32.30 -0.56 5.88
C LEU A 399 32.95 0.73 5.36
N ILE A 400 32.25 1.44 4.47
CA ILE A 400 32.73 2.68 3.87
C ILE A 400 32.76 3.80 4.91
N PHE A 401 31.74 3.89 5.76
CA PHE A 401 31.76 4.83 6.85
C PHE A 401 32.94 4.60 7.80
N ASN A 402 33.20 3.35 8.20
CA ASN A 402 34.32 3.01 9.07
C ASN A 402 35.68 3.34 8.40
N PHE A 403 35.81 3.11 7.10
CA PHE A 403 36.98 3.53 6.33
C PHE A 403 37.19 5.04 6.43
N THR A 404 36.15 5.85 6.19
CA THR A 404 36.25 7.32 6.26
C THR A 404 36.59 7.85 7.65
N GLN A 405 36.13 7.16 8.71
CA GLN A 405 36.55 7.46 10.08
C GLN A 405 38.02 7.14 10.32
N THR A 406 38.49 5.99 9.81
CA THR A 406 39.89 5.53 9.98
C THR A 406 40.89 6.51 9.37
N ILE A 407 40.60 7.03 8.17
CA ILE A 407 41.50 7.98 7.49
C ILE A 407 41.29 9.43 7.93
N ASN A 408 40.40 9.66 8.91
CA ASN A 408 40.06 10.97 9.46
C ASN A 408 39.70 12.03 8.40
N ILE A 409 39.08 11.59 7.29
CA ILE A 409 38.66 12.51 6.22
C ILE A 409 37.21 12.94 6.43
N ARG A 410 36.98 14.25 6.39
CA ARG A 410 35.62 14.80 6.44
C ARG A 410 35.06 14.90 5.04
N ILE A 411 34.23 13.92 4.69
CA ILE A 411 33.44 13.91 3.44
C ILE A 411 32.29 14.93 3.48
N TYR A 412 32.14 15.66 4.60
CA TYR A 412 31.14 16.69 4.78
C TYR A 412 31.69 17.99 5.41
N ILE A 413 31.12 19.13 5.01
CA ILE A 413 31.31 20.42 5.70
C ILE A 413 30.41 20.45 6.93
N ASN A 414 30.97 20.82 8.09
CA ASN A 414 30.18 21.30 9.23
C ASN A 414 29.74 22.71 8.90
N VAL A 415 28.50 22.83 8.46
CA VAL A 415 27.88 24.13 8.30
C VAL A 415 27.49 24.59 9.69
N ASN A 416 28.45 25.14 10.44
CA ASN A 416 28.13 26.11 11.48
C ASN A 416 27.92 27.42 10.73
N TYR A 417 26.69 27.68 10.26
CA TYR A 417 26.30 29.03 9.89
C TYR A 417 26.45 29.88 11.16
N LYS A 418 27.36 30.86 11.12
CA LYS A 418 27.21 32.09 11.90
C LYS A 418 26.12 32.93 11.25
#